data_AF-A0A3G2D1P6-F1
#
_entry.id   AF-A0A3G2D1P6-F1
#
_cell.length_a   1.000
_cell.length_b   1.000
_cell.length_c   1.000
_cell.angle_alpha   90.00
_cell.angle_beta   90.00
_cell.angle_gamma   90.00
#
_symmetry.space_group_name_H-M   'P 1'
#
loop_
_entity.id
_entity.type
_entity.pdbx_description
1 polymer ?
#
loop_
_entity_poly.entity_id
_entity_poly.type
_entity_poly.pdbx_seq_one_letter_code
_entity_poly.pdbx_strand_id
1 'polypeptide(L)'
;MRVSIVLGSLAALVALTACQTLTPEERRARDEATCRGYGFRPGTDPMAGCLLDLEMDRRADNRAWQAQMNRDMFYRPVVVERQIIVRQNP
;
A
#
# COMPACT_ATOMS: atom_id res chain seq x y z
N MET A 1 35.90 -1.98 -8.28
CA MET A 1 35.35 -2.49 -7.00
C MET A 1 34.82 -1.37 -6.09
N ARG A 2 35.62 -0.36 -5.74
CA ARG A 2 35.17 0.75 -4.86
C ARG A 2 34.02 1.59 -5.44
N VAL A 3 34.10 1.93 -6.73
CA VAL A 3 33.07 2.73 -7.43
C VAL A 3 31.74 1.98 -7.53
N SER A 4 31.78 0.67 -7.76
CA SER A 4 30.59 -0.19 -7.84
C SER A 4 29.87 -0.31 -6.49
N ILE A 5 30.63 -0.34 -5.39
CA ILE A 5 30.06 -0.37 -4.03
C ILE A 5 29.39 0.97 -3.69
N VAL A 6 30.01 2.09 -4.07
CA VAL A 6 29.44 3.43 -3.86
C VAL A 6 28.17 3.64 -4.69
N LEU A 7 28.15 3.19 -5.95
CA LEU A 7 26.96 3.28 -6.79
C LEU A 7 25.83 2.39 -6.27
N GLY A 8 26.16 1.17 -5.81
CA GLY A 8 25.18 0.25 -5.22
C GLY A 8 24.56 0.79 -3.94
N SER A 9 25.35 1.39 -3.05
CA SER A 9 24.82 1.99 -1.80
C SER A 9 23.96 3.22 -2.06
N LEU A 10 24.31 4.07 -3.03
CA LEU A 10 23.50 5.22 -3.42
C LEU A 10 22.15 4.81 -4.00
N ALA A 11 22.13 3.78 -4.86
CA ALA A 11 20.89 3.24 -5.41
C ALA A 11 19.97 2.66 -4.33
N ALA A 12 20.54 1.95 -3.34
CA ALA A 12 19.78 1.45 -2.21
C ALA A 12 19.16 2.58 -1.38
N LEU A 13 19.92 3.65 -1.09
CA LEU A 13 19.42 4.81 -0.35
C LEU A 13 18.27 5.53 -1.08
N VAL A 14 18.34 5.66 -2.40
CA VAL A 14 17.24 6.24 -3.21
C VAL A 14 16.01 5.32 -3.21
N ALA A 15 16.19 4.01 -3.23
CA ALA A 15 15.07 3.07 -3.17
C ALA A 15 14.33 3.12 -1.82
N LEU A 16 15.06 3.34 -0.71
CA LEU A 16 14.48 3.45 0.63
C LEU A 16 13.63 4.72 0.83
N THR A 17 13.92 5.81 0.12
CA THR A 17 13.13 7.06 0.21
C THR A 17 11.96 7.11 -0.78
N ALA A 18 11.80 6.10 -1.65
CA ALA A 18 10.72 6.04 -2.64
C ALA A 18 9.33 5.75 -2.05
N CYS A 19 9.21 5.56 -0.73
CA CYS A 19 7.92 5.58 -0.06
C CYS A 19 7.32 6.99 -0.15
N GLN A 20 6.53 7.25 -1.21
CA GLN A 20 5.78 8.48 -1.36
C GLN A 20 4.68 8.53 -0.30
N THR A 21 4.97 9.17 0.83
CA THR A 21 3.95 9.57 1.78
C THR A 21 3.15 10.70 1.14
N LEU A 22 1.95 10.41 0.64
CA LEU A 22 0.98 11.46 0.31
C LEU A 22 0.79 12.32 1.55
N THR A 23 1.05 13.62 1.40
CA THR A 23 0.85 14.55 2.50
C THR A 23 -0.65 14.72 2.78
N PRO A 24 -1.06 15.10 3.99
CA PRO A 24 -2.46 15.27 4.34
C PRO A 24 -3.18 16.28 3.43
N GLU A 25 -2.51 17.37 3.05
CA GLU A 25 -3.04 18.39 2.17
C GLU A 25 -3.20 17.92 0.73
N GLU A 26 -2.22 17.19 0.18
CA GLU A 26 -2.30 16.63 -1.17
C GLU A 26 -3.42 15.60 -1.26
N ARG A 27 -3.57 14.79 -0.21
CA ARG A 27 -4.69 13.85 -0.10
C ARG A 27 -6.02 14.58 -0.13
N ARG A 28 -6.18 15.61 0.70
CA ARG A 28 -7.40 16.42 0.74
C ARG A 28 -7.70 17.05 -0.62
N ALA A 29 -6.70 17.57 -1.32
CA ALA A 29 -6.87 18.15 -2.65
C ALA A 29 -7.37 17.12 -3.68
N ARG A 30 -6.87 15.87 -3.61
CA ARG A 30 -7.37 14.77 -4.46
C ARG A 30 -8.79 14.35 -4.11
N ASP A 31 -9.13 14.25 -2.83
CA ASP A 31 -10.48 13.89 -2.39
C ASP A 31 -11.47 15.00 -2.82
N GLU A 32 -11.10 16.27 -2.67
CA GLU A 32 -11.88 17.39 -3.15
C GLU A 32 -12.03 17.41 -4.68
N ALA A 33 -10.97 17.05 -5.43
CA ALA A 33 -11.06 16.88 -6.88
C ALA A 33 -12.03 15.75 -7.28
N THR A 34 -12.02 14.64 -6.54
CA THR A 34 -12.89 13.49 -6.76
C THR A 34 -14.36 13.87 -6.52
N CYS A 35 -14.67 14.48 -5.38
CA CYS A 35 -16.03 14.94 -5.07
C CYS A 35 -16.53 16.00 -6.06
N ARG A 36 -15.66 16.91 -6.53
CA ARG A 36 -16.01 17.84 -7.61
C ARG A 36 -16.32 17.11 -8.92
N GLY A 37 -15.60 16.03 -9.23
CA GLY A 37 -15.87 15.16 -10.39
C GLY A 37 -17.25 14.50 -10.34
N TYR A 38 -17.76 14.20 -9.14
CA TYR A 38 -19.13 13.73 -8.93
C TYR A 38 -20.19 14.84 -9.02
N GLY A 39 -19.78 16.11 -9.12
CA GLY A 39 -20.68 17.26 -9.24
C GLY A 39 -20.98 17.98 -7.92
N PHE A 40 -20.31 17.62 -6.83
CA PHE A 40 -20.47 18.34 -5.57
C PHE A 40 -19.82 19.72 -5.62
N ARG A 41 -20.52 20.72 -5.08
CA ARG A 41 -20.03 22.11 -4.99
C ARG A 41 -19.19 22.29 -3.72
N PRO A 42 -18.01 22.94 -3.79
CA PRO A 42 -17.20 23.22 -2.61
C PRO A 42 -17.97 24.01 -1.54
N GLY A 43 -17.67 23.74 -0.27
CA GLY A 43 -18.26 24.48 0.86
C GLY A 43 -19.75 24.18 1.10
N THR A 44 -20.25 23.04 0.64
CA THR A 44 -21.64 22.60 0.85
C THR A 44 -21.69 21.33 1.72
N ASP A 45 -22.81 21.10 2.40
CA ASP A 45 -23.00 19.88 3.21
C ASP A 45 -22.83 18.59 2.38
N PRO A 46 -23.34 18.49 1.13
CA PRO A 46 -23.08 17.33 0.27
C PRO A 46 -21.60 17.09 -0.03
N MET A 47 -20.79 18.15 -0.15
CA MET A 47 -19.35 18.03 -0.30
C MET A 47 -18.70 17.44 0.96
N ALA A 48 -19.10 17.91 2.14
CA ALA A 48 -18.61 17.37 3.40
C ALA A 48 -18.99 15.89 3.57
N GLY A 49 -20.21 15.51 3.16
CA GLY A 49 -20.66 14.11 3.13
C GLY A 49 -19.78 13.24 2.23
N CYS A 50 -19.57 13.65 0.97
CA CYS A 50 -18.69 12.92 0.05
C CYS A 50 -17.27 12.72 0.59
N LEU A 51 -16.66 13.77 1.15
CA LEU A 51 -15.32 13.68 1.75
C LEU A 51 -15.29 12.72 2.94
N LEU A 52 -16.33 12.76 3.78
CA LEU A 52 -16.46 11.87 4.93
C LEU A 52 -16.59 10.41 4.48
N ASP A 53 -17.38 10.12 3.45
CA ASP A 53 -17.57 8.77 2.92
C ASP A 53 -16.25 8.18 2.40
N LEU A 54 -15.48 8.94 1.61
CA LEU A 54 -14.16 8.53 1.12
C LEU A 54 -13.20 8.22 2.29
N GLU A 55 -13.21 9.05 3.33
CA GLU A 55 -12.40 8.83 4.52
C GLU A 55 -12.81 7.57 5.30
N MET A 56 -14.12 7.31 5.40
CA MET A 56 -14.64 6.12 6.07
C MET A 56 -14.32 4.83 5.31
N ASP A 57 -14.46 4.85 3.98
CA ASP A 57 -14.15 3.72 3.10
C ASP A 57 -12.69 3.32 3.23
N ARG A 58 -11.79 4.30 3.12
CA ARG A 58 -10.36 4.09 3.35
C ARG A 58 -10.05 3.52 4.74
N ARG A 59 -10.72 4.00 5.79
CA ARG A 59 -10.55 3.43 7.14
C ARG A 59 -11.03 2.00 7.21
N ALA A 60 -12.09 1.64 6.48
CA ALA A 60 -12.57 0.27 6.38
C ALA A 60 -11.53 -0.62 5.69
N ASP A 61 -10.96 -0.19 4.57
CA ASP A 61 -9.88 -0.90 3.86
C ASP A 61 -8.67 -1.12 4.77
N ASN A 62 -8.24 -0.09 5.50
CA ASN A 62 -7.13 -0.21 6.44
C ASN A 62 -7.42 -1.26 7.53
N ARG A 63 -8.64 -1.29 8.07
CA ARG A 63 -9.05 -2.31 9.06
C ARG A 63 -9.10 -3.70 8.44
N ALA A 64 -9.62 -3.84 7.22
CA ALA A 64 -9.70 -5.10 6.51
C ALA A 64 -8.31 -5.67 6.23
N TRP A 65 -7.38 -4.81 5.76
CA TRP A 65 -5.99 -5.17 5.55
C TRP A 65 -5.32 -5.62 6.85
N GLN A 66 -5.48 -4.88 7.94
CA GLN A 66 -4.94 -5.27 9.25
C GLN A 66 -5.49 -6.63 9.73
N ALA A 67 -6.79 -6.86 9.56
CA ALA A 67 -7.41 -8.13 9.92
C ALA A 67 -6.89 -9.29 9.06
N GLN A 68 -6.69 -9.08 7.77
CA GLN A 68 -6.10 -10.07 6.86
C GLN A 68 -4.66 -10.40 7.25
N MET A 69 -3.81 -9.39 7.47
CA MET A 69 -2.41 -9.59 7.85
C MET A 69 -2.29 -10.35 9.17
N ASN A 70 -3.13 -10.02 10.16
CA ASN A 70 -3.20 -10.76 11.41
C ASN A 70 -3.64 -12.22 11.19
N ARG A 71 -4.66 -12.45 10.36
CA ARG A 71 -5.08 -13.82 10.01
C ARG A 71 -3.94 -14.61 9.38
N ASP A 72 -3.26 -14.01 8.41
CA ASP A 72 -2.20 -14.66 7.65
C ASP A 72 -1.00 -15.01 8.51
N MET A 73 -0.63 -14.14 9.45
CA MET A 73 0.46 -14.38 10.40
C MET A 73 0.18 -15.53 11.36
N PHE A 74 -1.04 -15.65 11.87
CA PHE A 74 -1.36 -16.63 12.93
C PHE A 74 -1.98 -17.94 12.43
N TYR A 75 -2.63 -17.94 11.26
CA TYR A 75 -3.46 -19.07 10.83
C TYR A 75 -3.07 -19.69 9.47
N ARG A 76 -2.10 -19.12 8.74
CA ARG A 76 -1.61 -19.76 7.51
C ARG A 76 -0.49 -20.75 7.84
N PRO A 77 -0.63 -22.04 7.49
CA PRO A 77 0.43 -23.02 7.70
C PRO A 77 1.63 -22.67 6.81
N VAL A 78 2.83 -22.69 7.41
CA VAL A 78 4.09 -22.62 6.65
C VAL A 78 4.29 -23.95 5.95
N VAL A 79 4.21 -23.96 4.62
CA VAL A 79 4.47 -25.16 3.80
C VAL A 79 5.94 -25.17 3.42
N VAL A 80 6.68 -26.16 3.91
CA VAL A 80 8.10 -26.37 3.55
C VAL A 80 8.18 -27.52 2.56
N GLU A 81 8.42 -27.20 1.28
CA GLU A 81 8.64 -28.20 0.25
C GLU A 81 10.09 -28.71 0.32
N ARG A 82 10.26 -30.04 0.38
CA ARG A 82 11.57 -30.68 0.22
C ARG A 82 11.65 -31.26 -1.18
N GLN A 83 12.61 -30.79 -1.97
CA GLN A 83 12.90 -31.41 -3.26
C GLN A 83 13.57 -32.78 -3.02
N ILE A 84 12.98 -33.82 -3.60
CA ILE A 84 13.50 -35.19 -3.55
C ILE A 84 14.10 -35.47 -4.93
N ILE A 85 15.43 -35.65 -4.99
CA ILE A 85 16.10 -36.06 -6.22
C ILE A 85 15.92 -37.56 -6.41
N VAL A 86 15.05 -37.96 -7.34
CA VAL A 86 14.83 -39.37 -7.66
C VAL A 86 15.78 -39.78 -8.79
N ARG A 87 16.71 -40.70 -8.51
CA ARG A 87 17.52 -41.34 -9.56
C ARG A 87 16.64 -42.40 -10.25
N GLN A 88 16.34 -42.21 -11.53
CA GLN A 88 15.66 -43.24 -12.32
C GLN A 88 16.67 -44.38 -12.57
N ASN A 89 16.37 -45.58 -12.09
CA ASN A 89 17.14 -46.77 -12.42
C ASN A 89 16.61 -47.31 -13.77
N PRO A 90 17.49 -47.60 -14.76
CA PRO A 90 17.07 -48.14 -16.05
C PRO A 90 16.45 -49.54 -15.93
#